data_AF-Q47CV4-F1
#
_entry.id   AF-Q47CV4-F1
#
_cell.length_a   1.000
_cell.length_b   1.000
_cell.length_c   1.000
_cell.angle_alpha   90.00
_cell.angle_beta   90.00
_cell.angle_gamma   90.00
#
_symmetry.space_group_name_H-M   'P 1'
#
loop_
_entity.id
_entity.type
_entity.pdbx_description
1 polymer ?
#
loop_
_entity_poly.entity_id
_entity_poly.type
_entity_poly.pdbx_seq_one_letter_code
_entity_poly.pdbx_strand_id
1 'polypeptide(L)'
;MAVTPTPVSPYPASDPGFAALSVDELLASEADLIARIKLCYGTDRECFEREVLTLVRRYAACVHLLPATADNYFSKPGGLLRLGLETAFFSLQGTDAHIFSGRMSISARRQLEPRWRHATFIAGLCCELHRLMSHVIVTDTVGEAWPVFLMPLADWLAAHRAERYFLRWRPQAIEARGLGLFALPQVVAPAVMADLSEGNSIIVPHLLASISGIPVYREHNILDELVRRSLALVIDRNLAASADRYGSPQYGSHLERYLVDALRRLASRNPAWTPNREKSRLWLGQDGLFLVWPGGAEDVCQLLESDQLAGIPKAPETMLELLLAAGVFEAAGADRSTWSILPPGSKAPLEAAKFSASAIVLSGIDPPPEILPQALEFKPPPAPASAGPPTPQPAPMPAPENPQLPLIPSPGGDDANPAPVEEGFNSSSQASTQSTFALQAPLRLNPLVRDALANAVRTLNEGMGSPIVCTVAEGLFVPLDEFVRRGVQPSLAMRALSETSMLVKQAPDGPPTHSREFNGHQTIGIVLDPRYVSGLDPAAFAASTEENN
;
A
#
# COMPACT_ATOMS: atom_id res chain seq x y z
N MET A 1 51.00 -38.16 6.71
CA MET A 1 49.73 -37.90 7.40
C MET A 1 48.77 -37.36 6.34
N ALA A 2 47.79 -38.16 5.93
CA ALA A 2 46.83 -37.77 4.89
C ALA A 2 45.79 -36.83 5.51
N VAL A 3 45.62 -35.65 4.93
CA VAL A 3 44.55 -34.72 5.29
C VAL A 3 43.26 -35.26 4.68
N THR A 4 42.35 -35.75 5.52
CA THR A 4 40.99 -36.12 5.11
C THR A 4 40.22 -34.88 4.69
N PRO A 5 39.63 -34.84 3.49
CA PRO A 5 38.76 -33.74 3.10
C PRO A 5 37.47 -33.80 3.93
N THR A 6 37.14 -32.68 4.56
CA THR A 6 35.88 -32.44 5.26
C THR A 6 34.72 -32.65 4.29
N PRO A 7 33.68 -33.42 4.64
CA PRO A 7 32.54 -33.61 3.76
C PRO A 7 31.79 -32.28 3.62
N VAL A 8 31.83 -31.71 2.41
CA VAL A 8 30.96 -30.60 2.02
C VAL A 8 29.54 -31.16 2.03
N SER A 9 28.73 -30.68 2.98
CA SER A 9 27.30 -31.00 3.03
C SER A 9 26.65 -30.59 1.71
N PRO A 10 26.03 -31.52 0.96
CA PRO A 10 25.32 -31.18 -0.25
C PRO A 10 23.97 -30.58 0.14
N TYR A 11 23.84 -29.26 0.15
CA TYR A 11 22.54 -28.65 -0.11
C TYR A 11 22.39 -28.49 -1.63
N PRO A 12 21.30 -29.00 -2.18
CA PRO A 12 20.18 -28.11 -2.41
C PRO A 12 18.95 -28.55 -1.62
N ALA A 13 18.27 -27.59 -0.99
CA ALA A 13 16.93 -27.81 -0.47
C ALA A 13 16.06 -28.11 -1.68
N SER A 14 15.72 -29.38 -1.91
CA SER A 14 14.67 -29.71 -2.88
C SER A 14 13.43 -28.94 -2.45
N ASP A 15 12.88 -28.09 -3.32
CA ASP A 15 11.60 -27.44 -3.08
C ASP A 15 10.61 -28.52 -2.64
N PRO A 16 10.08 -28.46 -1.41
CA PRO A 16 9.21 -29.51 -0.91
C PRO A 16 7.90 -29.59 -1.70
N GLY A 17 7.54 -28.57 -2.50
CA GLY A 17 6.25 -28.50 -3.16
C GLY A 17 5.09 -28.35 -2.17
N PHE A 18 3.89 -28.20 -2.69
CA PHE A 18 2.65 -28.03 -1.92
C PHE A 18 1.99 -29.40 -1.68
N ALA A 19 1.49 -29.62 -0.47
CA ALA A 19 0.65 -30.80 -0.20
C ALA A 19 -0.69 -30.66 -0.93
N ALA A 20 -1.16 -31.73 -1.55
CA ALA A 20 -2.52 -31.82 -2.08
C ALA A 20 -3.47 -32.09 -0.90
N LEU A 21 -4.35 -31.14 -0.61
CA LEU A 21 -5.28 -31.19 0.52
C LEU A 21 -6.70 -31.37 0.00
N SER A 22 -7.57 -31.90 0.85
CA SER A 22 -9.00 -31.85 0.57
C SER A 22 -9.51 -30.40 0.65
N VAL A 23 -10.60 -30.11 -0.08
CA VAL A 23 -11.25 -28.79 0.01
C VAL A 23 -11.71 -28.49 1.44
N ASP A 24 -12.13 -29.49 2.20
CA ASP A 24 -12.54 -29.30 3.60
C ASP A 24 -11.37 -28.87 4.50
N GLU A 25 -10.17 -29.41 4.30
CA GLU A 25 -8.96 -28.97 5.02
C GLU A 25 -8.57 -27.54 4.67
N LEU A 26 -8.64 -27.17 3.38
CA LEU A 26 -8.41 -25.79 2.94
C LEU A 26 -9.38 -24.83 3.63
N LEU A 27 -10.67 -25.16 3.65
CA LEU A 27 -11.67 -24.31 4.29
C LEU A 27 -11.55 -24.29 5.82
N ALA A 28 -11.11 -25.39 6.44
CA ALA A 28 -10.84 -25.44 7.87
C ALA A 28 -9.74 -24.44 8.28
N SER A 29 -8.70 -24.27 7.45
CA SER A 29 -7.67 -23.25 7.70
C SER A 29 -8.19 -21.80 7.62
N GLU A 30 -9.35 -21.60 7.00
CA GLU A 30 -9.97 -20.28 6.79
C GLU A 30 -11.29 -20.11 7.58
N ALA A 31 -11.55 -20.98 8.56
CA ALA A 31 -12.83 -21.07 9.27
C ALA A 31 -13.28 -19.75 9.91
N ASP A 32 -12.35 -19.00 10.53
CA ASP A 32 -12.64 -17.72 11.16
C ASP A 32 -13.11 -16.66 10.16
N LEU A 33 -12.48 -16.62 8.98
CA LEU A 33 -12.85 -15.68 7.92
C LEU A 33 -14.20 -16.07 7.31
N ILE A 34 -14.43 -17.36 7.08
CA ILE A 34 -15.71 -17.88 6.58
C ILE A 34 -16.85 -17.59 7.58
N ALA A 35 -16.60 -17.72 8.89
CA ALA A 35 -17.57 -17.35 9.92
C ALA A 35 -17.90 -15.85 9.88
N ARG A 36 -16.90 -14.98 9.68
CA ARG A 36 -17.12 -13.54 9.49
C ARG A 36 -17.90 -13.23 8.22
N ILE A 37 -17.63 -13.92 7.11
CA ILE A 37 -18.39 -13.79 5.86
C ILE A 37 -19.85 -14.17 6.12
N LYS A 38 -20.12 -15.27 6.83
CA LYS A 38 -21.49 -15.68 7.18
C LYS A 38 -22.23 -14.60 7.97
N LEU A 39 -21.59 -14.05 9.00
CA LEU A 39 -22.17 -12.98 9.81
C LEU A 39 -22.45 -11.72 8.98
N CYS A 40 -21.53 -11.35 8.08
CA CYS A 40 -21.68 -10.18 7.21
C CYS A 40 -22.74 -10.37 6.13
N TYR A 41 -22.87 -11.58 5.57
CA TYR A 41 -23.85 -11.88 4.53
C TYR A 41 -25.28 -11.82 5.08
N GLY A 42 -25.47 -12.29 6.33
CA GLY A 42 -26.70 -12.02 7.11
C GLY A 42 -27.88 -12.95 6.81
N THR A 43 -27.62 -14.17 6.31
CA THR A 43 -28.66 -15.18 6.03
C THR A 43 -28.63 -16.33 7.04
N ASP A 44 -29.68 -17.16 7.02
CA ASP A 44 -29.67 -18.42 7.76
C ASP A 44 -28.58 -19.38 7.25
N ARG A 45 -28.36 -20.47 8.00
CA ARG A 45 -27.31 -21.45 7.72
C ARG A 45 -27.50 -22.17 6.37
N GLU A 46 -28.71 -22.59 6.05
CA GLU A 46 -28.99 -23.37 4.84
C GLU A 46 -28.80 -22.50 3.60
N CYS A 47 -29.33 -21.28 3.64
CA CYS A 47 -29.15 -20.26 2.61
C CYS A 47 -27.66 -19.93 2.42
N PHE A 48 -26.92 -19.71 3.51
CA PHE A 48 -25.49 -19.45 3.45
C PHE A 48 -24.70 -20.60 2.83
N GLU A 49 -25.01 -21.84 3.21
CA GLU A 49 -24.34 -23.04 2.67
C GLU A 49 -24.57 -23.18 1.16
N ARG A 50 -25.82 -22.99 0.72
CA ARG A 50 -26.21 -23.07 -0.68
C ARG A 50 -25.63 -21.94 -1.53
N GLU A 51 -25.72 -20.70 -1.06
CA GLU A 51 -25.42 -19.52 -1.86
C GLU A 51 -23.95 -19.11 -1.78
N VAL A 52 -23.35 -19.15 -0.59
CA VAL A 52 -22.01 -18.59 -0.38
C VAL A 52 -20.97 -19.68 -0.19
N LEU A 53 -21.21 -20.65 0.70
CA LEU A 53 -20.20 -21.69 0.99
C LEU A 53 -19.92 -22.57 -0.23
N THR A 54 -20.94 -22.83 -1.06
CA THR A 54 -20.76 -23.57 -2.32
C THR A 54 -19.82 -22.84 -3.29
N LEU A 55 -19.93 -21.51 -3.40
CA LEU A 55 -19.00 -20.69 -4.21
C LEU A 55 -17.59 -20.76 -3.63
N VAL A 56 -17.46 -20.61 -2.31
CA VAL A 56 -16.17 -20.67 -1.61
C VAL A 56 -15.48 -22.03 -1.78
N ARG A 57 -16.23 -23.14 -1.67
CA ARG A 57 -15.72 -24.50 -1.91
C ARG A 57 -15.18 -24.65 -3.34
N ARG A 58 -15.94 -24.19 -4.33
CA ARG A 58 -15.53 -24.26 -5.74
C ARG A 58 -14.35 -23.36 -6.06
N TYR A 59 -14.29 -22.17 -5.46
CA TYR A 59 -13.14 -21.28 -5.55
C TYR A 59 -11.88 -21.91 -4.96
N ALA A 60 -11.98 -22.46 -3.74
CA ALA A 60 -10.88 -23.18 -3.08
C ALA A 60 -10.40 -24.38 -3.91
N ALA A 61 -11.29 -25.10 -4.58
CA ALA A 61 -10.92 -26.18 -5.49
C ALA A 61 -10.09 -25.68 -6.71
N CYS A 62 -10.33 -24.45 -7.18
CA CYS A 62 -9.59 -23.86 -8.28
C CYS A 62 -8.20 -23.37 -7.85
N VAL A 63 -8.12 -22.64 -6.73
CA VAL A 63 -6.89 -21.94 -6.30
C VAL A 63 -6.02 -22.74 -5.34
N HIS A 64 -6.59 -23.71 -4.63
CA HIS A 64 -5.90 -24.60 -3.68
C HIS A 64 -4.95 -23.82 -2.73
N LEU A 65 -3.71 -24.30 -2.56
CA LEU A 65 -2.64 -23.65 -1.80
C LEU A 65 -1.78 -22.72 -2.66
N LEU A 66 -2.24 -22.29 -3.84
CA LEU A 66 -1.44 -21.40 -4.67
C LEU A 66 -1.22 -20.04 -3.96
N PRO A 67 0.02 -19.55 -3.90
CA PRO A 67 0.29 -18.17 -3.50
C PRO A 67 -0.23 -17.20 -4.57
N ALA A 68 -0.56 -15.96 -4.17
CA ALA A 68 -1.03 -14.94 -5.11
C ALA A 68 0.12 -14.30 -5.89
N THR A 69 1.28 -14.13 -5.25
CA THR A 69 2.52 -13.59 -5.85
C THR A 69 3.74 -14.41 -5.43
N ALA A 70 4.86 -14.26 -6.15
CA ALA A 70 6.07 -15.05 -5.89
C ALA A 70 6.72 -14.70 -4.54
N ASP A 71 6.86 -13.41 -4.25
CA ASP A 71 7.73 -12.91 -3.19
C ASP A 71 7.21 -11.61 -2.53
N ASN A 72 5.98 -11.22 -2.83
CA ASN A 72 5.37 -9.97 -2.36
C ASN A 72 4.14 -10.27 -1.49
N TYR A 73 3.01 -9.60 -1.72
CA TYR A 73 1.76 -9.83 -0.98
C TYR A 73 1.19 -11.23 -1.21
N PHE A 74 0.64 -11.83 -0.15
CA PHE A 74 0.00 -13.16 -0.22
C PHE A 74 0.88 -14.22 -0.90
N SER A 75 2.19 -14.18 -0.67
CA SER A 75 3.20 -15.10 -1.25
C SER A 75 3.30 -16.45 -0.54
N LYS A 76 2.61 -16.62 0.59
CA LYS A 76 2.57 -17.89 1.34
C LYS A 76 1.61 -18.90 0.69
N PRO A 77 1.77 -20.22 0.96
CA PRO A 77 0.78 -21.23 0.57
C PRO A 77 -0.64 -20.85 0.98
N GLY A 78 -1.59 -20.99 0.06
CA GLY A 78 -2.99 -20.57 0.25
C GLY A 78 -3.23 -19.06 0.11
N GLY A 79 -2.21 -18.29 -0.27
CA GLY A 79 -2.31 -16.84 -0.38
C GLY A 79 -3.38 -16.37 -1.36
N LEU A 80 -3.57 -17.06 -2.49
CA LEU A 80 -4.61 -16.70 -3.45
C LEU A 80 -6.02 -16.99 -2.90
N LEU A 81 -6.20 -18.10 -2.16
CA LEU A 81 -7.45 -18.40 -1.46
C LEU A 81 -7.80 -17.30 -0.47
N ARG A 82 -6.85 -16.94 0.40
CA ARG A 82 -7.03 -15.90 1.41
C ARG A 82 -7.32 -14.54 0.78
N LEU A 83 -6.58 -14.16 -0.27
CA LEU A 83 -6.79 -12.91 -1.00
C LEU A 83 -8.21 -12.80 -1.55
N GLY A 84 -8.71 -13.85 -2.20
CA GLY A 84 -10.09 -13.89 -2.72
C GLY A 84 -11.14 -13.79 -1.62
N LEU A 85 -10.97 -14.54 -0.52
CA LEU A 85 -11.91 -14.52 0.59
C LEU A 85 -11.96 -13.16 1.31
N GLU A 86 -10.80 -12.55 1.58
CA GLU A 86 -10.76 -11.23 2.23
C GLU A 86 -11.33 -10.15 1.30
N THR A 87 -11.00 -10.20 0.00
CA THR A 87 -11.53 -9.24 -0.98
C THR A 87 -13.04 -9.38 -1.10
N ALA A 88 -13.58 -10.60 -1.17
CA ALA A 88 -15.02 -10.86 -1.17
C ALA A 88 -15.71 -10.34 0.10
N PHE A 89 -15.10 -10.57 1.26
CA PHE A 89 -15.60 -10.10 2.55
C PHE A 89 -15.69 -8.57 2.61
N PHE A 90 -14.61 -7.85 2.31
CA PHE A 90 -14.62 -6.38 2.36
C PHE A 90 -15.49 -5.76 1.27
N SER A 91 -15.57 -6.38 0.08
CA SER A 91 -16.47 -5.92 -0.99
C SER A 91 -17.92 -6.04 -0.57
N LEU A 92 -18.29 -7.16 0.07
CA LEU A 92 -19.62 -7.39 0.63
C LEU A 92 -19.96 -6.38 1.72
N GLN A 93 -19.05 -6.11 2.66
CA GLN A 93 -19.26 -5.07 3.69
C GLN A 93 -19.49 -3.69 3.06
N GLY A 94 -18.75 -3.36 2.00
CA GLY A 94 -18.90 -2.08 1.32
C GLY A 94 -20.28 -1.87 0.68
N THR A 95 -21.03 -2.95 0.41
CA THR A 95 -22.40 -2.84 -0.12
C THR A 95 -23.38 -2.18 0.85
N ASP A 96 -23.15 -2.29 2.17
CA ASP A 96 -24.03 -1.72 3.20
C ASP A 96 -24.05 -0.17 3.16
N ALA A 97 -22.98 0.44 2.63
CA ALA A 97 -22.83 1.89 2.53
C ALA A 97 -23.27 2.47 1.18
N HIS A 98 -23.69 1.64 0.22
CA HIS A 98 -23.96 2.08 -1.15
C HIS A 98 -25.36 1.71 -1.62
N ILE A 99 -26.02 2.67 -2.27
CA ILE A 99 -27.31 2.44 -2.92
C ILE A 99 -27.05 2.00 -4.36
N PHE A 100 -27.35 0.75 -4.67
CA PHE A 100 -27.40 0.27 -6.04
C PHE A 100 -28.62 0.85 -6.77
N SER A 101 -28.43 1.24 -8.03
CA SER A 101 -29.50 1.68 -8.94
C SER A 101 -30.40 2.79 -8.36
N GLY A 102 -29.81 3.92 -7.94
CA GLY A 102 -30.52 5.03 -7.28
C GLY A 102 -31.71 5.65 -8.05
N ARG A 103 -31.88 5.34 -9.34
CA ARG A 103 -33.02 5.79 -10.18
C ARG A 103 -34.25 4.87 -10.09
N MET A 104 -34.16 3.72 -9.42
CA MET A 104 -35.24 2.73 -9.34
C MET A 104 -36.22 3.00 -8.18
N SER A 105 -37.44 2.50 -8.31
CA SER A 105 -38.43 2.50 -7.22
C SER A 105 -37.91 1.71 -6.00
N ILE A 106 -38.42 2.04 -4.82
CA ILE A 106 -38.02 1.37 -3.56
C ILE A 106 -38.28 -0.14 -3.64
N SER A 107 -39.44 -0.54 -4.15
CA SER A 107 -39.82 -1.96 -4.29
C SER A 107 -38.88 -2.73 -5.21
N ALA A 108 -38.52 -2.14 -6.37
CA ALA A 108 -37.61 -2.79 -7.32
C ALA A 108 -36.18 -2.89 -6.76
N ARG A 109 -35.72 -1.88 -6.00
CA ARG A 109 -34.42 -1.93 -5.31
C ARG A 109 -34.37 -3.03 -4.26
N ARG A 110 -35.39 -3.15 -3.41
CA ARG A 110 -35.46 -4.20 -2.39
C ARG A 110 -35.39 -5.62 -2.97
N GLN A 111 -35.91 -5.81 -4.19
CA GLN A 111 -35.85 -7.10 -4.89
C GLN A 111 -34.45 -7.38 -5.47
N LEU A 112 -33.76 -6.36 -5.98
CA LEU A 112 -32.44 -6.54 -6.62
C LEU A 112 -31.26 -6.46 -5.66
N GLU A 113 -31.43 -5.84 -4.49
CA GLU A 113 -30.35 -5.64 -3.51
C GLU A 113 -29.66 -6.95 -3.10
N PRO A 114 -30.36 -8.06 -2.79
CA PRO A 114 -29.70 -9.34 -2.53
C PRO A 114 -28.82 -9.82 -3.68
N ARG A 115 -29.25 -9.61 -4.93
CA ARG A 115 -28.49 -9.99 -6.14
C ARG A 115 -27.26 -9.12 -6.34
N TRP A 116 -27.36 -7.81 -6.07
CA TRP A 116 -26.20 -6.92 -6.07
C TRP A 116 -25.16 -7.32 -5.02
N ARG A 117 -25.60 -7.68 -3.81
CA ARG A 117 -24.73 -8.18 -2.75
C ARG A 117 -24.04 -9.47 -3.16
N HIS A 118 -24.81 -10.43 -3.69
CA HIS A 118 -24.28 -11.71 -4.14
C HIS A 118 -23.29 -11.55 -5.30
N ALA A 119 -23.61 -10.73 -6.30
CA ALA A 119 -22.71 -10.41 -7.41
C ALA A 119 -21.43 -9.72 -6.91
N THR A 120 -21.52 -8.79 -5.96
CA THR A 120 -20.35 -8.09 -5.40
C THR A 120 -19.44 -9.06 -4.64
N PHE A 121 -20.02 -10.00 -3.89
CA PHE A 121 -19.26 -11.07 -3.24
C PHE A 121 -18.53 -11.95 -4.27
N ILE A 122 -19.22 -12.41 -5.33
CA ILE A 122 -18.60 -13.21 -6.41
C ILE A 122 -17.47 -12.43 -7.08
N ALA A 123 -17.69 -11.16 -7.40
CA ALA A 123 -16.69 -10.32 -8.05
C ALA A 123 -15.42 -10.19 -7.20
N GLY A 124 -15.57 -9.95 -5.90
CA GLY A 124 -14.44 -9.90 -4.97
C GLY A 124 -13.72 -11.25 -4.87
N LEU A 125 -14.45 -12.36 -4.84
CA LEU A 125 -13.89 -13.71 -4.76
C LEU A 125 -13.07 -14.06 -6.02
N CYS A 126 -13.57 -13.67 -7.20
CA CYS A 126 -13.03 -14.10 -8.49
C CYS A 126 -12.14 -13.07 -9.20
N CYS A 127 -11.94 -11.86 -8.66
CA CYS A 127 -11.22 -10.77 -9.34
C CYS A 127 -9.77 -11.13 -9.74
N GLU A 128 -9.10 -12.00 -8.97
CA GLU A 128 -7.72 -12.43 -9.22
C GLU A 128 -7.62 -13.84 -9.82
N LEU A 129 -8.73 -14.43 -10.25
CA LEU A 129 -8.77 -15.80 -10.79
C LEU A 129 -7.97 -15.95 -12.09
N HIS A 130 -7.77 -14.85 -12.83
CA HIS A 130 -6.95 -14.81 -14.03
C HIS A 130 -5.49 -15.25 -13.80
N ARG A 131 -4.98 -15.15 -12.56
CA ARG A 131 -3.60 -15.53 -12.21
C ARG A 131 -3.32 -17.01 -12.47
N LEU A 132 -4.34 -17.86 -12.35
CA LEU A 132 -4.23 -19.30 -12.61
C LEU A 132 -3.69 -19.59 -14.02
N MET A 133 -4.11 -18.82 -15.02
CA MET A 133 -3.70 -19.02 -16.41
C MET A 133 -2.50 -18.16 -16.82
N SER A 134 -2.38 -16.96 -16.26
CA SER A 134 -1.41 -15.95 -16.72
C SER A 134 -0.06 -16.02 -16.00
N HIS A 135 -0.03 -16.42 -14.73
CA HIS A 135 1.16 -16.25 -13.88
C HIS A 135 1.84 -17.56 -13.51
N VAL A 136 1.13 -18.69 -13.55
CA VAL A 136 1.61 -19.94 -12.97
C VAL A 136 1.60 -21.10 -13.95
N ILE A 137 2.46 -22.07 -13.68
CA ILE A 137 2.48 -23.41 -14.25
C ILE A 137 2.56 -24.35 -13.04
N VAL A 138 1.61 -25.28 -12.94
CA VAL A 138 1.55 -26.27 -11.87
C VAL A 138 1.82 -27.64 -12.47
N THR A 139 2.67 -28.42 -11.82
CA THR A 139 2.97 -29.81 -12.22
C THR A 139 2.83 -30.76 -11.03
N ASP A 140 2.55 -32.03 -11.30
CA ASP A 140 2.57 -33.07 -10.27
C ASP A 140 4.00 -33.56 -10.03
N THR A 141 4.14 -34.62 -9.22
CA THR A 141 5.43 -35.27 -8.94
C THR A 141 6.07 -35.96 -10.15
N VAL A 142 5.28 -36.26 -11.19
CA VAL A 142 5.76 -36.90 -12.42
C VAL A 142 6.18 -35.85 -13.45
N GLY A 143 5.74 -34.61 -13.29
CA GLY A 143 6.02 -33.48 -14.18
C GLY A 143 4.88 -33.18 -15.15
N GLU A 144 3.74 -33.85 -15.03
CA GLU A 144 2.55 -33.57 -15.84
C GLU A 144 1.96 -32.23 -15.43
N ALA A 145 1.65 -31.38 -16.42
CA ALA A 145 1.17 -30.04 -16.17
C ALA A 145 -0.35 -30.01 -15.98
N TRP A 146 -0.81 -29.30 -14.96
CA TRP A 146 -2.24 -29.08 -14.71
C TRP A 146 -2.90 -28.39 -15.92
N PRO A 147 -3.91 -29.02 -16.56
CA PRO A 147 -4.66 -28.40 -17.63
C PRO A 147 -5.65 -27.37 -17.07
N VAL A 148 -5.14 -26.19 -16.71
CA VAL A 148 -5.88 -25.10 -16.05
C VAL A 148 -7.19 -24.69 -16.75
N PHE A 149 -7.27 -24.85 -18.09
CA PHE A 149 -8.46 -24.54 -18.88
C PHE A 149 -9.51 -25.67 -18.88
N LEU A 150 -9.24 -26.84 -18.31
CA LEU A 150 -10.14 -27.98 -18.38
C LEU A 150 -10.87 -28.24 -17.06
N MET A 151 -10.20 -28.09 -15.92
CA MET A 151 -10.77 -28.44 -14.62
C MET A 151 -10.06 -27.71 -13.46
N PRO A 152 -10.72 -27.61 -12.29
CA PRO A 152 -10.11 -27.12 -11.05
C PRO A 152 -8.86 -27.91 -10.65
N LEU A 153 -7.95 -27.26 -9.91
CA LEU A 153 -6.70 -27.87 -9.47
C LEU A 153 -6.96 -29.07 -8.54
N ALA A 154 -7.89 -28.95 -7.59
CA ALA A 154 -8.23 -30.03 -6.67
C ALA A 154 -8.75 -31.28 -7.41
N ASP A 155 -9.57 -31.10 -8.44
CA ASP A 155 -10.12 -32.20 -9.24
C ASP A 155 -9.01 -32.92 -10.01
N TRP A 156 -8.09 -32.16 -10.59
CA TRP A 156 -6.93 -32.70 -11.29
C TRP A 156 -6.00 -33.47 -10.34
N LEU A 157 -5.68 -32.90 -9.17
CA LEU A 157 -4.87 -33.56 -8.13
C LEU A 157 -5.49 -34.88 -7.68
N ALA A 158 -6.81 -34.88 -7.45
CA ALA A 158 -7.55 -36.09 -7.08
C ALA A 158 -7.53 -37.15 -8.18
N ALA A 159 -7.73 -36.76 -9.44
CA ALA A 159 -7.67 -37.67 -10.58
C ALA A 159 -6.28 -38.30 -10.77
N HIS A 160 -5.21 -37.53 -10.49
CA HIS A 160 -3.82 -37.99 -10.59
C HIS A 160 -3.36 -38.72 -9.32
N ARG A 161 -4.17 -38.74 -8.26
CA ARG A 161 -3.80 -39.22 -6.91
C ARG A 161 -2.48 -38.58 -6.44
N ALA A 162 -2.29 -37.31 -6.78
CA ALA A 162 -1.10 -36.57 -6.45
C ALA A 162 -1.14 -36.22 -4.95
N GLU A 163 -0.10 -36.61 -4.20
CA GLU A 163 0.06 -36.18 -2.80
C GLU A 163 0.66 -34.78 -2.70
N ARG A 164 1.40 -34.36 -3.74
CA ARG A 164 2.07 -33.06 -3.82
C ARG A 164 2.06 -32.53 -5.25
N TYR A 165 2.20 -31.22 -5.36
CA TYR A 165 2.38 -30.53 -6.64
C TYR A 165 3.38 -29.39 -6.51
N PHE A 166 3.95 -28.99 -7.64
CA PHE A 166 5.01 -27.99 -7.74
C PHE A 166 4.52 -26.79 -8.54
N LEU A 167 4.98 -25.62 -8.13
CA LEU A 167 4.63 -24.36 -8.75
C LEU A 167 5.85 -23.79 -9.45
N ARG A 168 5.68 -23.37 -10.70
CA ARG A 168 6.63 -22.53 -11.40
C ARG A 168 5.96 -21.24 -11.87
N TRP A 169 6.60 -20.12 -11.60
CA TRP A 169 6.16 -18.82 -12.10
C TRP A 169 6.51 -18.68 -13.58
N ARG A 170 5.57 -18.13 -14.36
CA ARG A 170 5.82 -17.83 -15.78
C ARG A 170 6.76 -16.63 -15.87
N PRO A 171 7.86 -16.74 -16.63
CA PRO A 171 8.75 -15.61 -16.84
C PRO A 171 8.00 -14.56 -17.68
N GLN A 172 8.10 -13.29 -17.29
CA GLN A 172 7.42 -12.16 -17.95
C GLN A 172 5.90 -12.39 -18.13
N ALA A 173 5.24 -12.90 -17.08
CA ALA A 173 3.79 -13.04 -17.08
C ALA A 173 3.11 -11.69 -17.40
N ILE A 174 2.29 -11.66 -18.44
CA ILE A 174 1.46 -10.50 -18.78
C ILE A 174 0.12 -10.64 -18.04
N GLU A 175 -0.27 -9.63 -17.28
CA GLU A 175 -1.56 -9.62 -16.60
C GLU A 175 -2.70 -9.49 -17.64
N ALA A 176 -3.48 -10.56 -17.77
CA ALA A 176 -4.65 -10.60 -18.66
C ALA A 176 -5.90 -10.96 -17.85
N ARG A 177 -6.50 -9.96 -17.18
CA ARG A 177 -7.66 -10.13 -16.28
C ARG A 177 -8.86 -10.81 -16.94
N GLY A 178 -9.06 -10.61 -18.24
CA GLY A 178 -10.09 -11.30 -19.02
C GLY A 178 -10.03 -12.83 -18.96
N LEU A 179 -8.86 -13.44 -18.69
CA LEU A 179 -8.74 -14.89 -18.51
C LEU A 179 -9.51 -15.41 -17.29
N GLY A 180 -9.77 -14.56 -16.29
CA GLY A 180 -10.59 -14.92 -15.13
C GLY A 180 -12.01 -15.32 -15.51
N LEU A 181 -12.56 -14.76 -16.59
CA LEU A 181 -13.89 -15.12 -17.10
C LEU A 181 -13.95 -16.56 -17.61
N PHE A 182 -12.81 -17.13 -18.04
CA PHE A 182 -12.76 -18.51 -18.49
C PHE A 182 -12.91 -19.50 -17.31
N ALA A 183 -12.29 -19.22 -16.16
CA ALA A 183 -12.43 -20.05 -14.96
C ALA A 183 -13.71 -19.75 -14.17
N LEU A 184 -14.39 -18.64 -14.44
CA LEU A 184 -15.60 -18.24 -13.71
C LEU A 184 -16.66 -19.36 -13.62
N PRO A 185 -16.99 -20.14 -14.67
CA PRO A 185 -17.97 -21.23 -14.57
C PRO A 185 -17.56 -22.38 -13.64
N GLN A 186 -16.25 -22.55 -13.38
CA GLN A 186 -15.75 -23.53 -12.41
C GLN A 186 -16.13 -23.12 -10.98
N VAL A 187 -16.25 -21.81 -10.73
CA VAL A 187 -16.66 -21.25 -9.43
C VAL A 187 -18.17 -20.97 -9.36
N VAL A 188 -18.72 -20.31 -10.36
CA VAL A 188 -20.12 -19.85 -10.39
C VAL A 188 -20.95 -20.79 -11.25
N ALA A 189 -21.90 -21.49 -10.63
CA ALA A 189 -22.78 -22.40 -11.35
C ALA A 189 -23.73 -21.63 -12.30
N PRO A 190 -24.16 -22.22 -13.44
CA PRO A 190 -25.09 -21.57 -14.36
C PRO A 190 -26.39 -21.08 -13.70
N ALA A 191 -26.90 -21.80 -12.71
CA ALA A 191 -28.10 -21.41 -11.96
C ALA A 191 -27.91 -20.09 -11.18
N VAL A 192 -26.71 -19.82 -10.66
CA VAL A 192 -26.39 -18.56 -9.98
C VAL A 192 -26.36 -17.41 -11.00
N MET A 193 -25.76 -17.62 -12.16
CA MET A 193 -25.77 -16.61 -13.23
C MET A 193 -27.18 -16.30 -13.72
N ALA A 194 -28.04 -17.33 -13.82
CA ALA A 194 -29.44 -17.17 -14.18
C ALA A 194 -30.19 -16.33 -13.14
N ASP A 195 -30.03 -16.61 -11.85
CA ASP A 195 -30.64 -15.82 -10.77
C ASP A 195 -30.17 -14.35 -10.81
N LEU A 196 -28.87 -14.10 -10.94
CA LEU A 196 -28.32 -12.74 -11.04
C LEU A 196 -28.90 -11.93 -12.21
N SER A 197 -29.25 -12.60 -13.30
CA SER A 197 -29.84 -11.97 -14.49
C SER A 197 -31.36 -11.78 -14.42
N GLU A 198 -32.05 -12.45 -13.49
CA GLU A 198 -33.51 -12.40 -13.47
C GLU A 198 -33.98 -10.97 -13.11
N GLY A 199 -34.99 -10.49 -13.84
CA GLY A 199 -35.61 -9.19 -13.59
C GLY A 199 -34.72 -7.96 -13.83
N ASN A 200 -33.53 -8.11 -14.41
CA ASN A 200 -32.63 -6.99 -14.71
C ASN A 200 -31.64 -7.33 -15.85
N SER A 201 -30.94 -6.33 -16.39
CA SER A 201 -29.92 -6.52 -17.45
C SER A 201 -28.56 -5.92 -17.10
N ILE A 202 -28.32 -5.55 -15.84
CA ILE A 202 -27.18 -4.71 -15.44
C ILE A 202 -26.20 -5.47 -14.54
N ILE A 203 -26.71 -6.32 -13.64
CA ILE A 203 -25.88 -6.99 -12.62
C ILE A 203 -24.82 -7.89 -13.28
N VAL A 204 -25.23 -8.75 -14.22
CA VAL A 204 -24.29 -9.67 -14.88
C VAL A 204 -23.24 -8.92 -15.71
N PRO A 205 -23.58 -7.94 -16.58
CA PRO A 205 -22.56 -7.13 -17.24
C PRO A 205 -21.59 -6.44 -16.28
N HIS A 206 -22.09 -5.88 -15.16
CA HIS A 206 -21.24 -5.23 -14.15
C HIS A 206 -20.30 -6.21 -13.45
N LEU A 207 -20.79 -7.42 -13.12
CA LEU A 207 -19.99 -8.50 -12.57
C LEU A 207 -18.86 -8.92 -13.53
N LEU A 208 -19.19 -9.19 -14.79
CA LEU A 208 -18.22 -9.61 -15.80
C LEU A 208 -17.19 -8.52 -16.10
N ALA A 209 -17.64 -7.25 -16.16
CA ALA A 209 -16.77 -6.09 -16.32
C ALA A 209 -15.77 -5.97 -15.17
N SER A 210 -16.21 -6.17 -13.92
CA SER A 210 -15.32 -6.10 -12.76
C SER A 210 -14.27 -7.21 -12.77
N ILE A 211 -14.66 -8.45 -13.04
CA ILE A 211 -13.72 -9.60 -13.09
C ILE A 211 -12.74 -9.46 -14.25
N SER A 212 -13.21 -9.06 -15.44
CA SER A 212 -12.35 -8.88 -16.61
C SER A 212 -11.50 -7.62 -16.55
N GLY A 213 -11.85 -6.67 -15.68
CA GLY A 213 -11.20 -5.38 -15.62
C GLY A 213 -11.49 -4.46 -16.80
N ILE A 214 -12.54 -4.74 -17.57
CA ILE A 214 -12.96 -3.95 -18.73
C ILE A 214 -14.11 -3.04 -18.28
N PRO A 215 -13.98 -1.71 -18.42
CA PRO A 215 -15.02 -0.78 -18.00
C PRO A 215 -16.28 -0.92 -18.88
N VAL A 216 -17.45 -0.76 -18.25
CA VAL A 216 -18.74 -0.67 -18.95
C VAL A 216 -18.90 0.72 -19.56
N TYR A 217 -19.42 0.80 -20.78
CA TYR A 217 -19.66 2.08 -21.46
C TYR A 217 -20.88 2.81 -20.86
N ARG A 218 -20.72 4.10 -20.53
CA ARG A 218 -21.76 5.05 -20.04
C ARG A 218 -22.38 4.81 -18.66
N GLU A 219 -22.19 3.66 -18.04
CA GLU A 219 -22.75 3.35 -16.72
C GLU A 219 -21.69 3.23 -15.63
N HIS A 220 -22.01 3.75 -14.45
CA HIS A 220 -21.15 3.74 -13.29
C HIS A 220 -21.21 2.39 -12.58
N ASN A 221 -20.13 1.64 -12.60
CA ASN A 221 -20.09 0.31 -12.01
C ASN A 221 -19.67 0.35 -10.53
N ILE A 222 -20.64 0.61 -9.65
CA ILE A 222 -20.43 0.67 -8.18
C ILE A 222 -19.81 -0.65 -7.66
N LEU A 223 -20.22 -1.79 -8.22
CA LEU A 223 -19.68 -3.10 -7.84
C LEU A 223 -18.17 -3.17 -8.13
N ASP A 224 -17.73 -2.71 -9.30
CA ASP A 224 -16.29 -2.67 -9.62
C ASP A 224 -15.52 -1.75 -8.68
N GLU A 225 -16.06 -0.58 -8.33
CA GLU A 225 -15.41 0.33 -7.38
C GLU A 225 -15.26 -0.27 -5.98
N LEU A 226 -16.28 -1.01 -5.53
CA LEU A 226 -16.23 -1.71 -4.25
C LEU A 226 -15.15 -2.79 -4.25
N VAL A 227 -15.08 -3.58 -5.32
CA VAL A 227 -14.07 -4.65 -5.47
C VAL A 227 -12.67 -4.06 -5.57
N ARG A 228 -12.48 -3.01 -6.39
CA ARG A 228 -11.19 -2.32 -6.55
C ARG A 228 -10.67 -1.77 -5.23
N ARG A 229 -11.53 -1.05 -4.47
CA ARG A 229 -11.19 -0.50 -3.14
C ARG A 229 -10.85 -1.61 -2.15
N SER A 230 -11.67 -2.64 -2.10
CA SER A 230 -11.49 -3.77 -1.19
C SER A 230 -10.21 -4.52 -1.46
N LEU A 231 -9.90 -4.80 -2.73
CA LEU A 231 -8.68 -5.49 -3.13
C LEU A 231 -7.42 -4.68 -2.75
N ALA A 232 -7.42 -3.38 -3.02
CA ALA A 232 -6.31 -2.52 -2.61
C ALA A 232 -6.14 -2.47 -1.09
N LEU A 233 -7.24 -2.37 -0.33
CA LEU A 233 -7.20 -2.41 1.13
C LEU A 233 -6.65 -3.74 1.67
N VAL A 234 -7.07 -4.86 1.10
CA VAL A 234 -6.62 -6.20 1.50
C VAL A 234 -5.13 -6.37 1.26
N ILE A 235 -4.64 -5.94 0.10
CA ILE A 235 -3.21 -6.01 -0.24
C ILE A 235 -2.41 -5.07 0.66
N ASP A 236 -2.83 -3.82 0.84
CA ASP A 236 -2.17 -2.84 1.71
C ASP A 236 -2.02 -3.36 3.15
N ARG A 237 -3.09 -3.93 3.72
CA ARG A 237 -3.05 -4.55 5.06
C ARG A 237 -2.07 -5.73 5.13
N ASN A 238 -2.01 -6.55 4.08
CA ASN A 238 -1.07 -7.68 4.02
C ASN A 238 0.38 -7.22 3.95
N LEU A 239 0.65 -6.17 3.17
CA LEU A 239 1.96 -5.55 3.02
C LEU A 239 2.40 -4.89 4.33
N ALA A 240 1.54 -4.10 4.97
CA ALA A 240 1.82 -3.48 6.27
C ALA A 240 2.15 -4.54 7.33
N ALA A 241 1.32 -5.58 7.44
CA ALA A 241 1.55 -6.67 8.39
C ALA A 241 2.85 -7.45 8.10
N SER A 242 3.36 -7.42 6.86
CA SER A 242 4.60 -8.09 6.46
C SER A 242 5.82 -7.18 6.62
N ALA A 243 5.68 -5.87 6.44
CA ALA A 243 6.71 -4.87 6.72
C ALA A 243 7.10 -4.89 8.20
N ASP A 244 6.12 -5.02 9.10
CA ASP A 244 6.35 -5.19 10.55
C ASP A 244 7.23 -6.41 10.86
N ARG A 245 7.25 -7.42 9.98
CA ARG A 245 8.03 -8.66 10.15
C ARG A 245 9.42 -8.61 9.51
N TYR A 246 9.62 -7.80 8.46
CA TYR A 246 10.82 -7.85 7.61
C TYR A 246 11.55 -6.51 7.41
N GLY A 247 11.08 -5.42 8.01
CA GLY A 247 11.85 -4.19 8.20
C GLY A 247 11.68 -3.09 7.15
N SER A 248 10.90 -3.28 6.09
CA SER A 248 10.54 -2.19 5.15
C SER A 248 9.18 -2.40 4.46
N PRO A 249 8.39 -1.33 4.23
CA PRO A 249 7.20 -1.38 3.39
C PRO A 249 7.59 -1.81 1.96
N GLN A 250 6.97 -2.88 1.48
CA GLN A 250 7.10 -3.29 0.09
C GLN A 250 5.91 -2.73 -0.68
N TYR A 251 6.15 -2.02 -1.77
CA TYR A 251 5.11 -1.66 -2.72
C TYR A 251 4.91 -2.82 -3.69
N GLY A 252 3.67 -3.26 -3.87
CA GLY A 252 3.35 -4.36 -4.78
C GLY A 252 3.11 -3.87 -6.21
N SER A 253 3.46 -4.69 -7.20
CA SER A 253 3.12 -4.49 -8.62
C SER A 253 1.62 -4.27 -8.87
N HIS A 254 0.75 -4.70 -7.94
CA HIS A 254 -0.69 -4.44 -7.98
C HIS A 254 -1.09 -2.96 -8.11
N LEU A 255 -0.22 -2.01 -7.74
CA LEU A 255 -0.48 -0.58 -7.86
C LEU A 255 -0.40 -0.10 -9.31
N GLU A 256 0.43 -0.74 -10.14
CA GLU A 256 0.63 -0.37 -11.55
C GLU A 256 -0.70 -0.21 -12.28
N ARG A 257 -1.59 -1.21 -12.21
CA ARG A 257 -2.88 -1.17 -12.89
C ARG A 257 -3.77 -0.01 -12.44
N TYR A 258 -3.71 0.38 -11.16
CA TYR A 258 -4.48 1.52 -10.65
C TYR A 258 -3.86 2.85 -11.09
N LEU A 259 -2.53 2.96 -11.10
CA LEU A 259 -1.81 4.13 -11.59
C LEU A 259 -2.05 4.33 -13.09
N VAL A 260 -1.92 3.26 -13.90
CA VAL A 260 -2.18 3.31 -15.35
C VAL A 260 -3.65 3.64 -15.65
N ASP A 261 -4.60 3.07 -14.90
CA ASP A 261 -6.01 3.41 -15.00
C ASP A 261 -6.28 4.89 -14.67
N ALA A 262 -5.65 5.42 -13.62
CA ALA A 262 -5.73 6.84 -13.26
C ALA A 262 -5.15 7.74 -14.36
N LEU A 263 -3.97 7.40 -14.91
CA LEU A 263 -3.36 8.13 -16.03
C LEU A 263 -4.29 8.18 -17.24
N ARG A 264 -4.92 7.05 -17.61
CA ARG A 264 -5.91 6.97 -18.70
C ARG A 264 -7.14 7.82 -18.42
N ARG A 265 -7.68 7.77 -17.20
CA ARG A 265 -8.85 8.56 -16.79
C ARG A 265 -8.56 10.05 -16.84
N LEU A 266 -7.39 10.49 -16.37
CA LEU A 266 -6.97 11.89 -16.43
C LEU A 266 -6.79 12.35 -17.88
N ALA A 267 -6.09 11.58 -18.71
CA ALA A 267 -5.94 11.88 -20.14
C ALA A 267 -7.29 12.00 -20.88
N SER A 268 -8.28 11.19 -20.49
CA SER A 268 -9.59 11.17 -21.15
C SER A 268 -10.57 12.23 -20.63
N ARG A 269 -10.48 12.63 -19.35
CA ARG A 269 -11.53 13.45 -18.69
C ARG A 269 -11.06 14.80 -18.19
N ASN A 270 -9.75 14.99 -17.98
CA ASN A 270 -9.21 16.22 -17.42
C ASN A 270 -8.74 17.16 -18.54
N PRO A 271 -9.33 18.37 -18.69
CA PRO A 271 -8.89 19.35 -19.70
C PRO A 271 -7.41 19.74 -19.56
N ALA A 272 -6.85 19.73 -18.35
CA ALA A 272 -5.44 20.02 -18.11
C ALA A 272 -4.49 18.93 -18.65
N TRP A 273 -5.03 17.75 -19.01
CA TRP A 273 -4.28 16.64 -19.58
C TRP A 273 -4.51 16.52 -21.09
N THR A 274 -5.22 17.44 -21.74
CA THR A 274 -5.39 17.38 -23.19
C THR A 274 -4.02 17.64 -23.87
N PRO A 275 -3.51 16.72 -24.71
CA PRO A 275 -2.17 16.86 -25.27
C PRO A 275 -1.99 18.17 -26.03
N ASN A 276 -0.81 18.78 -25.89
CA ASN A 276 -0.35 19.96 -26.66
C ASN A 276 -1.20 21.23 -26.49
N ARG A 277 -2.04 21.32 -25.45
CA ARG A 277 -2.69 22.57 -25.05
C ARG A 277 -1.80 23.45 -24.19
N GLU A 278 -2.11 24.75 -24.16
CA GLU A 278 -1.43 25.70 -23.28
C GLU A 278 -1.49 25.23 -21.82
N LYS A 279 -0.33 25.18 -21.15
CA LYS A 279 -0.18 24.70 -19.76
C LYS A 279 -0.66 23.26 -19.53
N SER A 280 -0.69 22.43 -20.57
CA SER A 280 -1.04 21.02 -20.44
C SER A 280 0.00 20.23 -19.64
N ARG A 281 -0.47 19.17 -18.98
CA ARG A 281 0.36 18.11 -18.40
C ARG A 281 0.95 17.19 -19.46
N LEU A 282 0.27 16.99 -20.58
CA LEU A 282 0.67 16.06 -21.62
C LEU A 282 1.19 16.79 -22.87
N TRP A 283 2.36 16.37 -23.35
CA TRP A 283 3.00 16.91 -24.54
C TRP A 283 3.43 15.78 -25.48
N LEU A 284 2.95 15.82 -26.72
CA LEU A 284 3.18 14.81 -27.74
C LEU A 284 3.98 15.41 -28.88
N GLY A 285 5.26 15.02 -28.99
CA GLY A 285 6.18 15.41 -30.06
C GLY A 285 6.63 14.22 -30.91
N GLN A 286 7.53 14.46 -31.86
CA GLN A 286 8.10 13.40 -32.70
C GLN A 286 8.91 12.37 -31.90
N ASP A 287 9.44 12.76 -30.75
CA ASP A 287 10.27 11.97 -29.84
C ASP A 287 9.47 11.23 -28.76
N GLY A 288 8.15 11.42 -28.71
CA GLY A 288 7.24 10.64 -27.87
C GLY A 288 6.24 11.47 -27.08
N LEU A 289 5.57 10.80 -26.13
CA LEU A 289 4.63 11.41 -25.21
C LEU A 289 5.30 11.66 -23.86
N PHE A 290 5.20 12.88 -23.37
CA PHE A 290 5.75 13.32 -22.10
C PHE A 290 4.65 13.78 -21.15
N LEU A 291 4.78 13.44 -19.87
CA LEU A 291 3.96 13.90 -18.76
C LEU A 291 4.79 14.82 -17.86
N VAL A 292 4.37 16.07 -17.70
CA VAL A 292 5.02 17.03 -16.79
C VAL A 292 5.04 16.47 -15.36
N TRP A 293 6.21 16.50 -14.73
CA TRP A 293 6.49 15.94 -13.41
C TRP A 293 7.03 17.02 -12.46
N PRO A 294 6.70 17.04 -11.15
CA PRO A 294 5.85 16.10 -10.39
C PRO A 294 4.33 16.35 -10.50
N GLY A 295 3.90 17.41 -11.19
CA GLY A 295 2.47 17.80 -11.24
C GLY A 295 1.52 16.70 -11.77
N GLY A 296 1.99 15.84 -12.68
CA GLY A 296 1.22 14.66 -13.10
C GLY A 296 0.99 13.64 -11.97
N ALA A 297 1.96 13.47 -11.06
CA ALA A 297 1.85 12.61 -9.90
C ALA A 297 0.80 13.12 -8.90
N GLU A 298 0.78 14.44 -8.67
CA GLU A 298 -0.17 15.11 -7.78
C GLU A 298 -1.61 14.90 -8.26
N ASP A 299 -1.86 15.08 -9.56
CA ASP A 299 -3.18 14.86 -10.17
C ASP A 299 -3.61 13.38 -10.04
N VAL A 300 -2.68 12.43 -10.20
CA VAL A 300 -2.93 10.98 -10.01
C VAL A 300 -3.25 10.65 -8.55
N CYS A 301 -2.45 11.17 -7.61
CA CYS A 301 -2.69 11.02 -6.17
C CYS A 301 -4.07 11.54 -5.79
N GLN A 302 -4.42 12.74 -6.23
CA GLN A 302 -5.72 13.36 -5.92
C GLN A 302 -6.89 12.53 -6.48
N LEU A 303 -6.76 12.00 -7.70
CA LEU A 303 -7.79 11.15 -8.29
C LEU A 303 -7.97 9.85 -7.48
N LEU A 304 -6.87 9.15 -7.18
CA LEU A 304 -6.93 7.87 -6.46
C LEU A 304 -7.35 8.02 -4.99
N GLU A 305 -7.04 9.15 -4.36
CA GLU A 305 -7.58 9.52 -3.04
C GLU A 305 -9.09 9.75 -3.09
N SER A 306 -9.60 10.39 -4.15
CA SER A 306 -11.04 10.57 -4.34
C SER A 306 -11.75 9.23 -4.55
N ASP A 307 -11.07 8.26 -5.16
CA ASP A 307 -11.53 6.88 -5.29
C ASP A 307 -11.38 6.06 -3.99
N GLN A 308 -10.81 6.63 -2.92
CA GLN A 308 -10.57 5.99 -1.62
C GLN A 308 -9.72 4.71 -1.73
N LEU A 309 -8.75 4.68 -2.65
CA LEU A 309 -7.87 3.54 -2.84
C LEU A 309 -6.78 3.52 -1.75
N ALA A 310 -6.57 2.37 -1.10
CA ALA A 310 -5.52 2.20 -0.09
C ALA A 310 -4.14 1.96 -0.74
N GLY A 311 -3.07 2.19 0.02
CA GLY A 311 -1.69 1.86 -0.39
C GLY A 311 -1.07 2.75 -1.48
N ILE A 312 -1.72 3.84 -1.89
CA ILE A 312 -1.20 4.74 -2.92
C ILE A 312 0.07 5.46 -2.41
N PRO A 313 1.20 5.43 -3.15
CA PRO A 313 2.39 6.18 -2.80
C PRO A 313 2.11 7.68 -2.87
N LYS A 314 2.48 8.42 -1.82
CA LYS A 314 2.29 9.87 -1.75
C LYS A 314 3.45 10.65 -2.35
N ALA A 315 4.66 10.09 -2.31
CA ALA A 315 5.84 10.68 -2.90
C ALA A 315 5.82 10.48 -4.43
N PRO A 316 5.94 11.55 -5.23
CA PRO A 316 6.08 11.45 -6.68
C PRO A 316 7.24 10.52 -7.06
N GLU A 317 8.37 10.58 -6.37
CA GLU A 317 9.57 9.78 -6.69
C GLU A 317 9.27 8.28 -6.64
N THR A 318 8.56 7.82 -5.60
CA THR A 318 8.12 6.42 -5.47
C THR A 318 7.14 6.02 -6.58
N MET A 319 6.21 6.92 -6.96
CA MET A 319 5.28 6.65 -8.05
C MET A 319 6.02 6.53 -9.39
N LEU A 320 7.02 7.38 -9.62
CA LEU A 320 7.85 7.35 -10.81
C LEU A 320 8.64 6.04 -10.88
N GLU A 321 9.27 5.61 -9.78
CA GLU A 321 9.99 4.33 -9.69
C GLU A 321 9.09 3.14 -10.02
N LEU A 322 7.86 3.10 -9.47
CA LEU A 322 6.90 2.04 -9.77
C LEU A 322 6.51 2.00 -11.25
N LEU A 323 6.26 3.16 -11.86
CA LEU A 323 5.88 3.25 -13.27
C LEU A 323 7.05 2.97 -14.22
N LEU A 324 8.29 3.27 -13.82
CA LEU A 324 9.50 2.87 -14.53
C LEU A 324 9.73 1.35 -14.43
N ALA A 325 9.61 0.77 -13.24
CA ALA A 325 9.75 -0.67 -13.01
C ALA A 325 8.69 -1.48 -13.78
N ALA A 326 7.49 -0.93 -13.93
CA ALA A 326 6.41 -1.48 -14.74
C ALA A 326 6.60 -1.31 -16.27
N GLY A 327 7.60 -0.53 -16.71
CA GLY A 327 7.79 -0.22 -18.13
C GLY A 327 6.73 0.71 -18.73
N VAL A 328 5.98 1.42 -17.89
CA VAL A 328 5.03 2.47 -18.32
C VAL A 328 5.79 3.70 -18.79
N PHE A 329 6.86 4.05 -18.08
CA PHE A 329 7.77 5.13 -18.43
C PHE A 329 9.14 4.62 -18.90
N GLU A 330 9.84 5.46 -19.66
CA GLU A 330 11.23 5.30 -20.05
C GLU A 330 12.12 6.24 -19.24
N ALA A 331 13.17 5.69 -18.62
CA ALA A 331 14.22 6.51 -18.00
C ALA A 331 15.01 7.26 -19.07
N ALA A 332 15.45 8.48 -18.73
CA ALA A 332 16.23 9.34 -19.61
C ALA A 332 17.71 8.96 -19.71
N GLY A 333 18.18 8.07 -18.83
CA GLY A 333 19.53 7.53 -18.77
C GLY A 333 19.70 6.62 -17.56
N ALA A 334 20.89 6.03 -17.38
CA ALA A 334 21.17 5.10 -16.28
C ALA A 334 20.90 5.70 -14.88
N ASP A 335 21.23 6.98 -14.70
CA ASP A 335 21.08 7.70 -13.42
C ASP A 335 20.00 8.81 -13.48
N ARG A 336 19.23 8.89 -14.56
CA ARG A 336 18.26 9.97 -14.78
C ARG A 336 16.89 9.42 -15.12
N SER A 337 15.98 9.48 -14.16
CA SER A 337 14.60 8.97 -14.28
C SER A 337 13.69 9.88 -15.10
N THR A 338 13.96 11.18 -15.15
CA THR A 338 13.12 12.20 -15.82
C THR A 338 13.84 12.88 -16.99
N TRP A 339 13.05 13.42 -17.90
CA TRP A 339 13.48 14.12 -19.11
C TRP A 339 13.29 15.62 -18.92
N SER A 340 14.18 16.41 -19.53
CA SER A 340 13.97 17.86 -19.65
C SER A 340 13.34 18.13 -21.00
N ILE A 341 12.19 18.80 -21.04
CA ILE A 341 11.47 19.14 -22.28
C ILE A 341 11.28 20.65 -22.42
N LEU A 342 11.21 21.17 -23.65
CA LEU A 342 10.87 22.58 -23.93
C LEU A 342 9.67 22.66 -24.89
N PRO A 343 8.44 22.58 -24.37
CA PRO A 343 7.25 22.64 -25.21
C PRO A 343 6.98 24.04 -25.77
N PRO A 344 6.22 24.15 -26.88
CA PRO A 344 5.81 25.43 -27.44
C PRO A 344 5.14 26.33 -26.39
N GLY A 345 5.58 27.58 -26.31
CA GLY A 345 5.06 28.56 -25.34
C GLY A 345 5.68 28.49 -23.95
N SER A 346 6.48 27.45 -23.62
CA SER A 346 7.24 27.43 -22.37
C SER A 346 8.47 28.34 -22.46
N LYS A 347 8.72 29.12 -21.41
CA LYS A 347 9.89 30.00 -21.30
C LYS A 347 11.12 29.31 -20.71
N ALA A 348 10.91 28.19 -20.02
CA ALA A 348 11.96 27.42 -19.36
C ALA A 348 11.74 25.92 -19.61
N PRO A 349 12.81 25.10 -19.57
CA PRO A 349 12.65 23.65 -19.63
C PRO A 349 11.80 23.14 -18.46
N LEU A 350 10.94 22.16 -18.75
CA LEU A 350 10.10 21.46 -17.78
C LEU A 350 10.65 20.06 -17.55
N GLU A 351 10.52 19.57 -16.33
CA GLU A 351 10.80 18.17 -16.01
C GLU A 351 9.59 17.30 -16.38
N ALA A 352 9.83 16.14 -16.99
CA ALA A 352 8.77 15.26 -17.45
C ALA A 352 9.16 13.77 -17.43
N ALA A 353 8.18 12.90 -17.20
CA ALA A 353 8.31 11.48 -17.45
C ALA A 353 7.92 11.16 -18.90
N LYS A 354 8.69 10.31 -19.59
CA LYS A 354 8.40 9.89 -20.96
C LYS A 354 7.68 8.55 -20.95
N PHE A 355 6.54 8.43 -21.63
CA PHE A 355 5.86 7.15 -21.82
C PHE A 355 6.63 6.26 -22.79
N SER A 356 6.70 4.96 -22.50
CA SER A 356 7.26 3.95 -23.41
C SER A 356 6.43 3.78 -24.68
N ALA A 357 5.11 3.98 -24.58
CA ALA A 357 4.23 4.07 -25.73
C ALA A 357 3.08 5.06 -25.47
N SER A 358 2.79 5.92 -26.46
CA SER A 358 1.68 6.88 -26.39
C SER A 358 0.32 6.18 -26.26
N ALA A 359 0.18 4.98 -26.83
CA ALA A 359 -1.03 4.17 -26.76
C ALA A 359 -1.42 3.76 -25.32
N ILE A 360 -0.49 3.81 -24.35
CA ILE A 360 -0.79 3.48 -22.94
C ILE A 360 -1.92 4.36 -22.41
N VAL A 361 -1.92 5.65 -22.74
CA VAL A 361 -2.91 6.63 -22.25
C VAL A 361 -3.79 7.23 -23.34
N LEU A 362 -3.34 7.22 -24.60
CA LEU A 362 -4.08 7.84 -25.71
C LEU A 362 -4.96 6.85 -26.49
N SER A 363 -4.94 5.55 -26.15
CA SER A 363 -5.81 4.57 -26.81
C SER A 363 -7.28 4.90 -26.57
N GLY A 364 -8.05 5.08 -27.65
CA GLY A 364 -9.49 5.35 -27.60
C GLY A 364 -9.87 6.83 -27.45
N ILE A 365 -8.90 7.76 -27.49
CA ILE A 365 -9.19 9.20 -27.56
C ILE A 365 -9.54 9.58 -29.01
N ASP A 366 -10.71 10.18 -29.21
CA ASP A 366 -11.24 10.62 -30.51
C ASP A 366 -11.66 12.11 -30.44
N PRO A 367 -11.15 13.00 -31.33
CA PRO A 367 -10.13 12.73 -32.36
C PRO A 367 -8.75 12.39 -31.77
N PRO A 368 -7.91 11.64 -32.51
CA PRO A 368 -6.56 11.34 -32.07
C PRO A 368 -5.75 12.64 -31.92
N PRO A 369 -4.94 12.79 -30.86
CA PRO A 369 -4.16 14.01 -30.64
C PRO A 369 -3.14 14.28 -31.75
N GLU A 370 -2.97 15.55 -32.12
CA GLU A 370 -1.98 15.98 -33.12
C GLU A 370 -0.55 15.88 -32.57
N ILE A 371 0.36 15.29 -33.34
CA ILE A 371 1.79 15.16 -32.99
C ILE A 371 2.51 16.44 -33.42
N LEU A 372 3.20 17.11 -32.50
CA LEU A 372 4.02 18.27 -32.84
C LEU A 372 5.19 17.86 -33.74
N PRO A 373 5.53 18.66 -34.78
CA PRO A 373 6.58 18.31 -35.74
C PRO A 373 8.00 18.45 -35.19
N GLN A 374 8.16 18.94 -33.96
CA GLN A 374 9.45 19.13 -33.30
C GLN A 374 9.69 18.08 -32.22
N ALA A 375 10.96 17.74 -31.99
CA ALA A 375 11.36 17.05 -30.77
C ALA A 375 11.19 17.99 -29.58
N LEU A 376 10.68 17.46 -28.47
CA LEU A 376 10.43 18.21 -27.25
C LEU A 376 11.59 18.12 -26.27
N GLU A 377 12.40 17.06 -26.33
CA GLU A 377 13.57 16.88 -25.48
C GLU A 377 14.54 18.07 -25.61
N PHE A 378 14.77 18.75 -24.48
CA PHE A 378 15.75 19.81 -24.37
C PHE A 378 17.12 19.23 -24.02
N LYS A 379 18.02 19.24 -24.98
CA LYS A 379 19.44 18.92 -24.77
C LYS A 379 20.20 20.21 -24.51
N PRO A 380 20.74 20.43 -23.29
CA PRO A 380 21.55 21.63 -23.05
C PRO A 380 22.75 21.62 -24.00
N PRO A 381 23.14 22.79 -24.55
CA PRO A 381 24.32 22.87 -25.39
C PRO A 381 25.55 22.36 -24.60
N PRO A 382 26.48 21.66 -25.25
CA PRO A 382 27.71 21.25 -24.59
C PRO A 382 28.38 22.50 -24.01
N ALA A 383 28.76 22.43 -22.73
CA ALA A 383 29.44 23.53 -22.07
C ALA A 383 30.63 23.95 -22.95
N PRO A 384 30.81 25.26 -23.23
CA PRO A 384 31.96 25.70 -24.00
C PRO A 384 33.21 25.20 -23.28
N ALA A 385 34.02 24.40 -23.99
CA ALA A 385 35.29 23.90 -23.48
C ALA A 385 36.03 25.10 -22.91
N SER A 386 36.25 25.08 -21.59
CA SER A 386 36.95 26.14 -20.89
C SER A 386 38.30 26.28 -21.57
N ALA A 387 38.49 27.37 -22.31
CA ALA A 387 39.79 27.73 -22.86
C ALA A 387 40.78 27.68 -21.70
N GLY A 388 41.86 26.91 -21.89
CA GLY A 388 42.86 26.66 -20.86
C GLY A 388 43.39 27.95 -20.22
N PRO A 389 43.93 27.87 -19.00
CA PRO A 389 44.38 29.06 -18.27
C PRO A 389 45.45 29.80 -19.08
N PRO A 390 45.42 31.15 -19.11
CA PRO A 390 46.43 31.92 -19.83
C PRO A 390 47.79 31.80 -19.13
N THR A 391 48.82 31.51 -19.91
CA THR A 391 50.24 31.56 -19.54
C THR A 391 50.61 32.91 -18.92
N PRO A 392 51.28 32.98 -17.74
CA PRO A 392 51.77 34.25 -17.21
C PRO A 392 53.09 34.66 -17.87
N GLN A 393 53.21 35.92 -18.29
CA GLN A 393 54.49 36.57 -18.62
C GLN A 393 55.17 37.12 -17.33
N PRO A 394 56.51 37.23 -17.30
CA PRO A 394 57.29 37.37 -16.07
C PRO A 394 57.47 38.83 -15.61
N ALA A 395 57.44 39.05 -14.29
CA ALA A 395 57.87 40.28 -13.63
C ALA A 395 59.20 40.09 -12.87
N PRO A 396 60.04 41.13 -12.72
CA PRO A 396 61.41 41.01 -12.22
C PRO A 396 61.52 41.10 -10.68
N MET A 397 62.50 40.40 -10.12
CA MET A 397 62.90 40.43 -8.69
C MET A 397 63.59 41.76 -8.31
N PRO A 398 63.63 42.08 -7.00
CA PRO A 398 64.88 41.81 -6.29
C PRO A 398 64.69 41.16 -4.89
N ALA A 399 65.72 40.39 -4.52
CA ALA A 399 66.00 39.85 -3.18
C ALA A 399 66.90 40.84 -2.39
N PRO A 400 67.52 40.50 -1.23
CA PRO A 400 67.35 39.35 -0.32
C PRO A 400 67.30 39.75 1.18
N GLU A 401 66.91 38.82 2.07
CA GLU A 401 67.69 38.50 3.29
C GLU A 401 67.17 37.21 3.95
N ASN A 402 68.12 36.31 4.20
CA ASN A 402 68.09 34.98 4.81
C ASN A 402 68.60 35.11 6.27
N PRO A 403 68.76 34.05 7.11
CA PRO A 403 68.36 32.64 7.00
C PRO A 403 67.74 32.05 8.32
N GLN A 404 67.19 30.83 8.26
CA GLN A 404 67.51 29.66 9.12
C GLN A 404 66.36 28.65 9.30
N LEU A 405 66.65 27.41 8.88
CA LEU A 405 66.01 26.12 9.19
C LEU A 405 66.55 25.60 10.55
N PRO A 406 65.91 24.66 11.30
CA PRO A 406 65.69 23.28 10.81
C PRO A 406 64.52 22.43 11.38
N LEU A 407 64.39 21.28 10.71
CA LEU A 407 63.70 19.99 10.91
C LEU A 407 63.14 19.53 12.29
N ILE A 408 62.12 18.66 12.14
CA ILE A 408 61.44 17.69 13.05
C ILE A 408 62.45 16.70 13.71
N PRO A 409 62.16 16.08 14.89
CA PRO A 409 61.60 14.70 14.91
C PRO A 409 60.68 14.33 16.13
N SER A 410 59.96 13.20 16.03
CA SER A 410 59.10 12.52 17.03
C SER A 410 59.87 11.89 18.22
N PRO A 411 59.18 11.37 19.28
CA PRO A 411 58.94 9.91 19.45
C PRO A 411 57.54 9.58 20.09
N GLY A 412 56.91 8.39 19.94
CA GLY A 412 57.20 7.07 20.55
C GLY A 412 56.66 7.04 22.00
N GLY A 413 55.95 6.06 22.58
CA GLY A 413 55.62 4.65 22.33
C GLY A 413 55.09 4.06 23.67
N ASP A 414 54.80 2.76 23.69
CA ASP A 414 54.43 1.86 24.82
C ASP A 414 52.96 1.78 25.30
N ASP A 415 52.46 0.64 25.77
CA ASP A 415 52.49 -0.78 25.36
C ASP A 415 51.49 -1.54 26.29
N ALA A 416 50.98 -2.67 25.81
CA ALA A 416 50.54 -3.88 26.54
C ALA A 416 49.42 -3.88 27.64
N ASN A 417 48.25 -4.40 27.23
CA ASN A 417 47.39 -5.52 27.75
C ASN A 417 47.68 -6.15 29.14
N PRO A 418 46.70 -6.78 29.89
CA PRO A 418 45.97 -7.97 29.41
C PRO A 418 44.47 -8.14 29.83
N ALA A 419 43.83 -9.14 29.24
CA ALA A 419 42.45 -9.61 29.38
C ALA A 419 42.20 -10.50 30.65
N PRO A 420 41.25 -11.47 30.63
CA PRO A 420 39.86 -11.42 31.11
C PRO A 420 39.62 -12.28 32.37
N VAL A 421 38.43 -12.20 33.00
CA VAL A 421 38.01 -13.20 34.01
C VAL A 421 36.53 -13.55 33.87
N GLU A 422 36.28 -14.86 33.86
CA GLU A 422 35.00 -15.57 33.75
C GLU A 422 34.17 -15.58 35.04
N GLU A 423 32.88 -15.90 34.83
CA GLU A 423 31.92 -16.62 35.69
C GLU A 423 31.41 -16.02 37.01
N GLY A 424 30.06 -16.06 37.15
CA GLY A 424 29.37 -15.92 38.43
C GLY A 424 27.87 -15.72 38.31
N PHE A 425 27.11 -16.82 38.26
CA PHE A 425 25.70 -16.85 38.63
C PHE A 425 25.52 -16.32 40.06
N ASN A 426 24.64 -15.33 40.27
CA ASN A 426 23.69 -15.39 41.39
C ASN A 426 22.54 -14.39 41.28
N SER A 427 21.35 -14.94 41.48
CA SER A 427 20.07 -14.29 41.70
C SER A 427 20.03 -13.41 42.94
N SER A 428 19.38 -12.25 42.85
CA SER A 428 18.41 -11.79 43.86
C SER A 428 17.64 -10.56 43.38
N SER A 429 16.33 -10.70 43.39
CA SER A 429 15.31 -9.68 43.15
C SER A 429 15.53 -8.42 43.98
N GLN A 430 15.49 -7.26 43.33
CA GLN A 430 14.92 -6.05 43.90
C GLN A 430 13.95 -5.46 42.88
N ALA A 431 12.67 -5.55 43.20
CA ALA A 431 11.60 -4.89 42.48
C ALA A 431 11.71 -3.38 42.70
N SER A 432 12.29 -2.67 41.74
CA SER A 432 12.04 -1.24 41.56
C SER A 432 10.75 -1.11 40.74
N THR A 433 9.69 -0.61 41.35
CA THR A 433 8.43 -0.25 40.70
C THR A 433 8.69 0.81 39.63
N GLN A 434 8.93 0.39 38.38
CA GLN A 434 8.92 1.29 37.23
C GLN A 434 7.46 1.56 36.85
N SER A 435 7.00 2.77 37.13
CA SER A 435 5.67 3.24 36.71
C SER A 435 5.63 3.36 35.19
N THR A 436 5.10 2.35 34.50
CA THR A 436 4.89 2.42 33.05
C THR A 436 3.64 3.23 32.73
N PHE A 437 3.79 4.30 31.93
CA PHE A 437 2.70 5.12 31.44
C PHE A 437 2.04 4.48 30.21
N ALA A 438 0.72 4.29 30.27
CA ALA A 438 -0.06 3.79 29.12
C ALA A 438 -1.45 4.42 29.03
N LEU A 439 -1.90 4.71 27.81
CA LEU A 439 -3.21 5.31 27.54
C LEU A 439 -4.35 4.30 27.76
N GLN A 440 -5.33 4.68 28.58
CA GLN A 440 -6.59 3.98 28.78
C GLN A 440 -7.72 4.70 28.01
N ALA A 441 -7.79 4.50 26.70
CA ALA A 441 -8.79 5.16 25.85
C ALA A 441 -10.15 4.41 25.81
N PRO A 442 -11.29 5.12 25.76
CA PRO A 442 -12.60 4.52 25.52
C PRO A 442 -12.67 3.81 24.17
N LEU A 443 -13.42 2.70 24.10
CA LEU A 443 -13.64 1.93 22.86
C LEU A 443 -14.29 2.74 21.72
N ARG A 444 -14.97 3.84 22.07
CA ARG A 444 -15.64 4.75 21.13
C ARG A 444 -14.70 5.80 20.52
N LEU A 445 -13.46 5.93 21.01
CA LEU A 445 -12.50 6.87 20.47
C LEU A 445 -12.07 6.44 19.06
N ASN A 446 -11.99 7.39 18.14
CA ASN A 446 -11.50 7.15 16.78
C ASN A 446 -10.14 6.41 16.82
N PRO A 447 -10.00 5.25 16.15
CA PRO A 447 -8.78 4.44 16.17
C PRO A 447 -7.50 5.23 15.83
N LEU A 448 -7.56 6.14 14.85
CA LEU A 448 -6.40 6.94 14.44
C LEU A 448 -5.98 7.91 15.55
N VAL A 449 -6.94 8.54 16.22
CA VAL A 449 -6.69 9.46 17.34
C VAL A 449 -6.16 8.69 18.54
N ARG A 450 -6.72 7.51 18.82
CA ARG A 450 -6.28 6.61 19.89
C ARG A 450 -4.84 6.17 19.70
N ASP A 451 -4.48 5.72 18.50
CA ASP A 451 -3.16 5.16 18.22
C ASP A 451 -2.10 6.28 18.22
N ALA A 452 -2.44 7.47 17.73
CA ALA A 452 -1.58 8.66 17.85
C ALA A 452 -1.33 9.01 19.33
N LEU A 453 -2.38 9.02 20.14
CA LEU A 453 -2.30 9.36 21.56
C LEU A 453 -1.56 8.30 22.39
N ALA A 454 -1.78 7.02 22.12
CA ALA A 454 -1.12 5.92 22.80
C ALA A 454 0.39 5.97 22.56
N ASN A 455 0.80 6.27 21.34
CA ASN A 455 2.21 6.42 21.01
C ASN A 455 2.83 7.68 21.63
N ALA A 456 2.10 8.80 21.68
CA ALA A 456 2.56 10.01 22.35
C ALA A 456 2.78 9.78 23.86
N VAL A 457 1.82 9.13 24.55
CA VAL A 457 1.91 8.77 25.97
C VAL A 457 3.07 7.81 26.24
N ARG A 458 3.36 6.86 25.34
CA ARG A 458 4.48 5.93 25.50
C ARG A 458 5.85 6.61 25.57
N THR A 459 6.00 7.82 25.02
CA THR A 459 7.26 8.59 25.09
C THR A 459 7.60 9.10 26.48
N LEU A 460 6.66 9.01 27.45
CA LEU A 460 6.92 9.29 28.86
C LEU A 460 7.69 8.16 29.57
N ASN A 461 7.81 6.98 28.95
CA ASN A 461 8.53 5.85 29.54
C ASN A 461 10.04 5.97 29.31
N GLU A 462 10.83 5.56 30.32
CA GLU A 462 12.30 5.57 30.25
C GLU A 462 12.80 4.79 29.02
N GLY A 463 13.76 5.37 28.29
CA GLY A 463 14.39 4.74 27.11
C GLY A 463 13.72 5.04 25.76
N MET A 464 12.63 5.83 25.71
CA MET A 464 11.88 6.11 24.48
C MET A 464 12.24 7.44 23.77
N GLY A 465 13.33 8.10 24.19
CA GLY A 465 13.78 9.39 23.64
C GLY A 465 13.21 10.61 24.40
N SER A 466 13.32 11.81 23.81
CA SER A 466 12.79 13.04 24.42
C SER A 466 11.25 12.98 24.51
N PRO A 467 10.64 13.29 25.66
CA PRO A 467 9.21 13.20 25.83
C PRO A 467 8.50 14.17 24.89
N ILE A 468 7.50 13.67 24.15
CA ILE A 468 6.73 14.43 23.16
C ILE A 468 5.47 15.07 23.80
N VAL A 469 5.15 14.65 25.01
CA VAL A 469 4.06 15.15 25.85
C VAL A 469 4.63 15.56 27.20
N CYS A 470 4.01 16.55 27.86
CA CYS A 470 4.41 16.95 29.22
C CYS A 470 3.22 17.01 30.16
N THR A 471 3.48 16.71 31.44
CA THR A 471 2.50 16.88 32.51
C THR A 471 2.34 18.36 32.84
N VAL A 472 1.10 18.81 32.93
CA VAL A 472 0.70 20.18 33.29
C VAL A 472 -0.19 20.11 34.52
N ALA A 473 -0.39 21.23 35.24
CA ALA A 473 -1.17 21.24 36.48
C ALA A 473 -2.56 20.59 36.34
N GLU A 474 -3.16 20.71 35.16
CA GLU A 474 -4.51 20.23 34.84
C GLU A 474 -4.56 18.81 34.23
N GLY A 475 -3.43 18.24 33.81
CA GLY A 475 -3.40 16.94 33.14
C GLY A 475 -2.19 16.71 32.24
N LEU A 476 -2.38 16.01 31.11
CA LEU A 476 -1.30 15.73 30.16
C LEU A 476 -1.45 16.59 28.90
N PHE A 477 -0.48 17.47 28.63
CA PHE A 477 -0.48 18.31 27.44
C PHE A 477 0.11 17.58 26.23
N VAL A 478 -0.64 17.63 25.13
CA VAL A 478 -0.32 17.01 23.86
C VAL A 478 -0.31 18.09 22.76
N PRO A 479 0.84 18.37 22.14
CA PRO A 479 0.93 19.31 21.01
C PRO A 479 0.03 18.91 19.84
N LEU A 480 -0.65 19.87 19.20
CA LEU A 480 -1.46 19.60 18.01
C LEU A 480 -0.63 19.15 16.81
N ASP A 481 0.60 19.67 16.69
CA ASP A 481 1.55 19.29 15.65
C ASP A 481 1.90 17.80 15.69
N GLU A 482 1.75 17.15 16.85
CA GLU A 482 1.98 15.72 16.98
C GLU A 482 0.88 14.89 16.32
N PHE A 483 -0.36 15.39 16.30
CA PHE A 483 -1.43 14.76 15.52
C PHE A 483 -1.16 14.92 14.02
N VAL A 484 -0.71 16.10 13.59
CA VAL A 484 -0.34 16.37 12.18
C VAL A 484 0.79 15.46 11.72
N ARG A 485 1.87 15.33 12.50
CA ARG A 485 2.99 14.42 12.21
C ARG A 485 2.56 12.96 12.06
N ARG A 486 1.46 12.58 12.69
CA ARG A 486 0.89 11.22 12.65
C ARG A 486 -0.26 11.08 11.67
N GLY A 487 -0.45 12.05 10.79
CA GLY A 487 -1.48 12.01 9.73
C GLY A 487 -2.92 12.22 10.25
N VAL A 488 -3.10 12.72 11.47
CA VAL A 488 -4.41 13.02 12.06
C VAL A 488 -4.68 14.52 11.96
N GLN A 489 -5.78 14.90 11.31
CA GLN A 489 -6.18 16.31 11.25
C GLN A 489 -6.50 16.86 12.66
N PRO A 490 -5.97 18.03 13.07
CA PRO A 490 -6.21 18.60 14.40
C PRO A 490 -7.69 18.79 14.73
N SER A 491 -8.49 19.20 13.75
CA SER A 491 -9.95 19.35 13.89
C SER A 491 -10.64 18.02 14.22
N LEU A 492 -10.23 16.93 13.58
CA LEU A 492 -10.72 15.57 13.85
C LEU A 492 -10.29 15.08 15.23
N ALA A 493 -9.04 15.32 15.62
CA ALA A 493 -8.53 14.94 16.94
C ALA A 493 -9.28 15.67 18.07
N MET A 494 -9.44 16.98 17.96
CA MET A 494 -10.18 17.80 18.93
C MET A 494 -11.64 17.36 19.04
N ARG A 495 -12.31 17.12 17.90
CA ARG A 495 -13.70 16.67 17.88
C ARG A 495 -13.86 15.30 18.54
N ALA A 496 -13.01 14.33 18.19
CA ALA A 496 -13.09 12.97 18.72
C ALA A 496 -12.80 12.91 20.23
N LEU A 497 -11.85 13.72 20.73
CA LEU A 497 -11.51 13.79 22.15
C LEU A 497 -12.56 14.54 22.96
N SER A 498 -13.20 15.55 22.37
CA SER A 498 -14.34 16.26 22.98
C SER A 498 -15.59 15.37 23.07
N GLU A 499 -15.95 14.67 21.98
CA GLU A 499 -17.09 13.72 21.94
C GLU A 499 -16.93 12.56 22.92
N THR A 500 -15.68 12.19 23.28
CA THR A 500 -15.38 11.13 24.26
C THR A 500 -15.10 11.66 25.67
N SER A 501 -15.23 12.97 25.90
CA SER A 501 -14.98 13.61 27.20
C SER A 501 -13.59 13.28 27.78
N MET A 502 -12.58 13.23 26.90
CA MET A 502 -11.18 12.95 27.27
C MET A 502 -10.35 14.22 27.53
N LEU A 503 -10.92 15.39 27.24
CA LEU A 503 -10.31 16.69 27.49
C LEU A 503 -10.73 17.23 28.86
N VAL A 504 -9.83 17.94 29.53
CA VAL A 504 -10.16 18.65 30.79
C VAL A 504 -11.27 19.67 30.50
N LYS A 505 -12.29 19.73 31.38
CA LYS A 505 -13.45 20.62 31.20
C LYS A 505 -13.03 22.08 31.11
N GLN A 506 -13.30 22.72 29.97
CA GLN A 506 -13.07 24.14 29.78
C GLN A 506 -14.34 24.98 29.98
N ALA A 507 -14.15 26.28 30.14
CA ALA A 507 -15.21 27.29 30.14
C ALA A 507 -16.08 27.18 28.86
N PRO A 508 -17.39 27.47 28.95
CA PRO A 508 -18.38 26.98 27.98
C PRO A 508 -18.28 27.50 26.52
N ASP A 509 -17.41 28.48 26.20
CA ASP A 509 -17.39 29.15 24.88
C ASP A 509 -15.99 29.30 24.24
N GLY A 510 -14.97 28.54 24.67
CA GLY A 510 -13.61 28.60 24.10
C GLY A 510 -13.23 27.42 23.19
N PRO A 511 -12.33 27.59 22.20
CA PRO A 511 -11.72 26.45 21.50
C PRO A 511 -10.87 25.61 22.47
N PRO A 512 -10.83 24.27 22.35
CA PRO A 512 -10.20 23.36 23.32
C PRO A 512 -8.66 23.37 23.31
N THR A 513 -8.05 24.46 22.89
CA THR A 513 -6.62 24.59 22.62
C THR A 513 -5.93 25.49 23.64
N HIS A 514 -4.76 25.07 24.11
CA HIS A 514 -3.89 25.83 25.01
C HIS A 514 -2.58 26.15 24.31
N SER A 515 -2.13 27.40 24.39
CA SER A 515 -0.77 27.78 23.98
C SER A 515 0.17 27.64 25.16
N ARG A 516 1.24 26.85 25.03
CA ARG A 516 2.27 26.71 26.06
C ARG A 516 3.65 26.61 25.44
N GLU A 517 4.65 27.13 26.15
CA GLU A 517 6.03 26.92 25.79
C GLU A 517 6.43 25.45 26.04
N PHE A 518 6.79 24.75 24.96
CA PHE A 518 7.20 23.34 24.96
C PHE A 518 8.45 23.22 24.09
N ASN A 519 9.52 22.61 24.61
CA ASN A 519 10.84 22.52 23.94
C ASN A 519 11.38 23.88 23.44
N GLY A 520 11.19 24.96 24.21
CA GLY A 520 11.70 26.31 23.89
C GLY A 520 10.89 27.09 22.83
N HIS A 521 9.73 26.58 22.42
CA HIS A 521 8.84 27.23 21.45
C HIS A 521 7.39 27.29 21.96
N GLN A 522 6.70 28.40 21.71
CA GLN A 522 5.24 28.51 21.94
C GLN A 522 4.50 27.54 21.02
N THR A 523 3.83 26.55 21.61
CA THR A 523 3.19 25.44 20.93
C THR A 523 1.72 25.36 21.34
N ILE A 524 0.83 25.18 20.35
CA ILE A 524 -0.61 25.00 20.60
C ILE A 524 -0.89 23.51 20.76
N GLY A 525 -1.58 23.14 21.84
CA GLY A 525 -1.90 21.75 22.17
C GLY A 525 -3.23 21.61 22.89
N ILE A 526 -3.52 20.38 23.31
CA ILE A 526 -4.72 20.01 24.07
C ILE A 526 -4.30 19.35 25.37
N VAL A 527 -5.12 19.49 26.41
CA VAL A 527 -4.86 18.87 27.73
C VAL A 527 -5.82 17.69 27.93
N LEU A 528 -5.24 16.50 28.05
CA LEU A 528 -5.97 15.28 28.38
C LEU A 528 -6.21 15.18 29.88
N ASP A 529 -7.39 14.69 30.23
CA ASP A 529 -7.70 14.33 31.61
C ASP A 529 -6.79 13.16 32.06
N PRO A 530 -6.06 13.30 33.18
CA PRO A 530 -5.07 12.31 33.64
C PRO A 530 -5.70 10.95 33.95
N ARG A 531 -7.02 10.86 34.16
CA ARG A 531 -7.75 9.59 34.40
C ARG A 531 -7.67 8.61 33.24
N TYR A 532 -7.37 9.08 32.04
CA TYR A 532 -7.21 8.25 30.85
C TYR A 532 -5.76 7.81 30.61
N VAL A 533 -4.84 8.06 31.54
CA VAL A 533 -3.44 7.63 31.44
C VAL A 533 -3.06 6.86 32.70
N SER A 534 -2.88 5.54 32.56
CA SER A 534 -2.33 4.71 33.62
C SER A 534 -0.88 5.12 33.92
N GLY A 535 -0.51 5.11 35.20
CA GLY A 535 0.81 5.55 35.68
C GLY A 535 0.85 7.00 36.16
N LEU A 536 -0.11 7.85 35.78
CA LEU A 536 -0.29 9.18 36.37
C LEU A 536 -1.17 9.07 37.62
N ASP A 537 -0.78 9.72 38.73
CA ASP A 537 -1.63 9.84 39.92
C ASP A 537 -2.63 11.01 39.73
N PRO A 538 -3.93 10.75 39.50
CA PRO A 538 -4.91 11.82 39.31
C PRO A 538 -5.08 12.71 40.53
N ALA A 539 -4.72 12.28 41.74
CA ALA A 539 -4.78 13.10 42.95
C ALA A 539 -3.70 14.19 42.99
N ALA A 540 -2.56 13.97 42.33
CA ALA A 540 -1.47 14.94 42.22
C ALA A 540 -1.84 16.16 41.35
N PHE A 541 -2.82 16.01 40.44
CA PHE A 541 -3.30 17.09 39.54
C PHE A 541 -4.50 17.87 40.11
N ALA A 542 -5.15 17.35 41.16
CA ALA A 542 -6.27 18.04 41.83
C ALA A 542 -5.81 19.07 42.88
N ALA A 543 -4.55 18.97 43.35
CA ALA A 543 -4.04 19.78 44.47
C ALA A 543 -3.70 21.23 44.10
N SER A 544 -3.70 21.61 42.81
CA SER A 544 -3.34 22.98 42.37
C SER A 544 -4.52 23.91 42.11
N THR A 545 -5.77 23.48 42.37
CA THR A 545 -6.97 24.30 42.12
C THR A 545 -7.43 25.12 43.35
N GLU A 546 -6.76 25.01 44.51
CA GLU A 546 -7.15 25.74 45.74
C GLU A 546 -6.29 26.98 46.10
N GLU A 547 -5.25 27.31 45.33
CA GLU A 547 -4.47 28.57 45.53
C GLU A 547 -4.73 29.59 44.42
N ASN A 548 -5.96 30.07 44.30
CA ASN A 548 -6.26 31.46 43.90
C ASN A 548 -7.75 31.72 44.12
N ASN A 549 -8.08 32.24 45.30
CA ASN A 549 -9.34 32.92 45.56
C ASN A 549 -9.03 34.33 46.07
#